data_AF-A0A014MH24-F1
#
_entry.id   AF-A0A014MH24-F1
#
_cell.length_a   1.000
_cell.length_b   1.000
_cell.length_c   1.000
_cell.angle_alpha   90.00
_cell.angle_beta   90.00
_cell.angle_gamma   90.00
#
_symmetry.space_group_name_H-M   'P 1'
#
loop_
_entity.id
_entity.type
_entity.pdbx_description
1 polymer ?
#
loop_
_entity_poly.entity_id
_entity_poly.type
_entity_poly.pdbx_seq_one_letter_code
_entity_poly.pdbx_strand_id
1 'polypeptide(L)'
;MGDEVVVDFINGDPDRPIVTGRVYNDGNMPPWALPAAATQMGFLSRSKDGSSETANALRFEDKTGEEQLWIQAQKNMDTHVKNDATHSVGQNHSHYVGAHETHRVVENQDVGVKGNSMMLTAGTRTNNAVGAYVIGSGESVRLECGKSVIELKADGNINITGTNFNISVDKTGEINTGSELYLNPSNGGAVTAAPGEGHQEKIQAKLNALFSENK
;
A
#
# COMPACT_ATOMS: atom_id res chain seq x y z
N MET A 1 32.17 -24.26 -4.12
CA MET A 1 33.14 -25.37 -4.03
C MET A 1 32.95 -26.01 -2.67
N GLY A 2 32.97 -27.35 -2.59
CA GLY A 2 32.72 -28.06 -1.33
C GLY A 2 31.38 -28.81 -1.24
N ASP A 3 30.54 -28.76 -2.28
CA ASP A 3 29.32 -29.58 -2.36
C ASP A 3 29.65 -31.03 -2.69
N GLU A 4 28.91 -31.96 -2.12
CA GLU A 4 28.98 -33.38 -2.48
C GLU A 4 28.10 -33.68 -3.69
N VAL A 5 28.66 -34.43 -4.64
CA VAL A 5 28.04 -34.73 -5.94
C VAL A 5 28.05 -36.23 -6.19
N VAL A 6 27.01 -36.70 -6.88
CA VAL A 6 26.96 -38.07 -7.41
C VAL A 6 27.56 -38.05 -8.82
N VAL A 7 28.59 -38.87 -9.05
CA VAL A 7 29.26 -39.02 -10.34
C VAL A 7 28.91 -40.37 -10.93
N ASP A 8 28.44 -40.36 -12.17
CA ASP A 8 28.25 -41.53 -13.01
C ASP A 8 29.29 -41.52 -14.16
N PHE A 9 29.42 -42.63 -14.88
CA PHE A 9 30.39 -42.81 -15.93
C PHE A 9 29.71 -43.28 -17.21
N ILE A 10 29.91 -42.56 -18.32
CA ILE A 10 29.21 -42.86 -19.58
C ILE A 10 29.61 -44.25 -20.07
N ASN A 11 28.65 -45.17 -20.17
CA ASN A 11 28.89 -46.60 -20.47
C ASN A 11 29.83 -47.31 -19.47
N GLY A 12 29.94 -46.79 -18.24
CA GLY A 12 30.88 -47.30 -17.24
C GLY A 12 32.34 -46.98 -17.54
N ASP A 13 32.62 -46.10 -18.51
CA ASP A 13 33.98 -45.67 -18.84
C ASP A 13 34.51 -44.68 -17.79
N PRO A 14 35.49 -45.07 -16.93
CA PRO A 14 36.01 -44.23 -15.86
C PRO A 14 36.65 -42.94 -16.38
N ASP A 15 37.05 -42.90 -17.65
CA ASP A 15 37.64 -41.72 -18.29
C ASP A 15 36.56 -40.73 -18.79
N ARG A 16 35.28 -41.05 -18.60
CA ARG A 16 34.14 -40.24 -19.05
C ARG A 16 33.13 -39.97 -17.92
N PRO A 17 33.54 -39.27 -16.85
CA PRO A 17 32.65 -38.94 -15.74
C PRO A 17 31.59 -37.89 -16.13
N ILE A 18 30.42 -37.99 -15.49
CA ILE A 18 29.33 -37.00 -15.55
C ILE A 18 28.69 -36.85 -14.16
N VAL A 19 28.41 -35.61 -13.75
CA VAL A 19 27.69 -35.34 -12.50
C VAL A 19 26.18 -35.49 -12.73
N THR A 20 25.52 -36.36 -11.96
CA THR A 20 24.09 -36.69 -12.11
C THR A 20 23.22 -36.21 -10.95
N GLY A 21 23.83 -35.82 -9.82
CA GLY A 21 23.08 -35.34 -8.66
C GLY A 21 23.93 -34.62 -7.63
N ARG A 22 23.26 -34.03 -6.63
CA ARG A 22 23.86 -33.48 -5.41
C ARG A 22 23.17 -34.07 -4.20
N VAL A 23 23.90 -34.20 -3.11
CA VAL A 23 23.40 -34.70 -1.84
C VAL A 23 23.77 -33.76 -0.70
N TYR A 24 22.93 -33.72 0.33
CA TYR A 24 23.24 -33.04 1.58
C TYR A 24 24.06 -33.96 2.50
N ASN A 25 24.89 -33.37 3.33
CA ASN A 25 25.72 -34.06 4.33
C ASN A 25 25.97 -33.15 5.54
N ASP A 26 26.71 -33.63 6.54
CA ASP A 26 26.96 -32.86 7.78
C ASP A 26 27.68 -31.52 7.53
N GLY A 27 28.48 -31.41 6.47
CA GLY A 27 29.14 -30.16 6.05
C GLY A 27 28.24 -29.24 5.23
N ASN A 28 27.22 -29.78 4.57
CA ASN A 28 26.24 -29.07 3.75
C ASN A 28 24.84 -29.55 4.09
N MET A 29 24.30 -29.04 5.20
CA MET A 29 22.96 -29.39 5.65
C MET A 29 21.87 -28.83 4.71
N PRO A 30 20.69 -29.47 4.67
CA PRO A 30 19.53 -28.94 3.97
C PRO A 30 19.19 -27.51 4.41
N PRO A 31 18.62 -26.67 3.52
CA PRO A 31 18.33 -25.27 3.81
C PRO A 31 17.25 -25.06 4.88
N TRP A 32 16.40 -26.07 5.14
CA TRP A 32 15.40 -26.05 6.21
C TRP A 32 15.72 -27.11 7.25
N ALA A 33 15.57 -26.76 8.53
CA ALA A 33 15.99 -27.60 9.64
C ALA A 33 15.14 -28.87 9.76
N LEU A 34 15.71 -30.02 9.38
CA LEU A 34 15.06 -31.32 9.53
C LEU A 34 15.29 -31.90 10.93
N PRO A 35 14.32 -32.69 11.47
CA PRO A 35 13.04 -33.06 10.86
C PRO A 35 11.91 -32.02 11.07
N ALA A 36 12.16 -30.94 11.81
CA ALA A 36 11.12 -29.98 12.19
C ALA A 36 10.43 -29.31 10.99
N ALA A 37 11.16 -29.08 9.90
CA ALA A 37 10.66 -28.51 8.66
C ALA A 37 10.39 -29.56 7.56
N ALA A 38 9.97 -30.77 7.94
CA ALA A 38 9.74 -31.87 6.98
C ALA A 38 8.65 -31.57 5.94
N THR A 39 7.75 -30.61 6.20
CA THR A 39 6.70 -30.15 5.29
C THR A 39 7.12 -28.96 4.41
N GLN A 40 8.36 -28.49 4.54
CA GLN A 40 8.89 -27.40 3.73
C GLN A 40 9.72 -27.91 2.56
N MET A 41 9.55 -27.28 1.40
CA MET A 41 10.33 -27.55 0.21
C MET A 41 10.56 -26.28 -0.63
N GLY A 42 11.51 -26.32 -1.56
CA GLY A 42 11.76 -25.16 -2.42
C GLY A 42 13.16 -25.04 -2.99
N PHE A 43 13.55 -23.80 -3.28
CA PHE A 43 14.87 -23.42 -3.75
C PHE A 43 15.41 -22.28 -2.90
N LEU A 44 16.66 -22.41 -2.46
CA LEU A 44 17.39 -21.37 -1.74
C LEU A 44 18.75 -21.16 -2.41
N SER A 45 18.96 -19.98 -2.99
CA SER A 45 20.27 -19.60 -3.52
C SER A 45 21.14 -18.98 -2.43
N ARG A 46 22.41 -18.67 -2.73
CA ARG A 46 23.23 -17.76 -1.94
C ARG A 46 23.89 -16.77 -2.89
N SER A 47 24.05 -15.53 -2.44
CA SER A 47 24.95 -14.60 -3.11
C SER A 47 26.34 -15.22 -3.19
N LYS A 48 27.11 -14.90 -4.23
CA LYS A 48 28.49 -15.39 -4.34
C LYS A 48 29.27 -14.94 -3.10
N ASP A 49 29.90 -15.89 -2.42
CA ASP A 49 30.62 -15.71 -1.15
C ASP A 49 29.74 -15.25 0.03
N GLY A 50 28.42 -15.40 -0.11
CA GLY A 50 27.41 -15.06 0.91
C GLY A 50 27.03 -16.22 1.82
N SER A 51 26.04 -15.97 2.67
CA SER A 51 25.45 -16.93 3.61
C SER A 51 23.98 -17.21 3.27
N SER A 52 23.29 -17.95 4.12
CA SER A 52 21.82 -18.11 4.05
C SER A 52 21.07 -16.77 4.12
N GLU A 53 21.66 -15.76 4.76
CA GLU A 53 21.06 -14.43 4.94
C GLU A 53 21.09 -13.57 3.67
N THR A 54 21.92 -13.93 2.68
CA THR A 54 22.07 -13.19 1.43
C THR A 54 21.55 -14.00 0.24
N ALA A 55 20.30 -14.43 0.33
CA ALA A 55 19.69 -15.44 -0.54
C ALA A 55 18.46 -14.93 -1.30
N ASN A 56 18.23 -15.51 -2.49
CA ASN A 56 16.90 -15.55 -3.11
C ASN A 56 16.24 -16.86 -2.72
N ALA A 57 14.93 -16.85 -2.51
CA ALA A 57 14.20 -18.03 -2.09
C ALA A 57 12.84 -18.15 -2.77
N LEU A 58 12.45 -19.41 -3.02
CA LEU A 58 11.09 -19.83 -3.31
C LEU A 58 10.80 -21.02 -2.40
N ARG A 59 9.91 -20.86 -1.41
CA ARG A 59 9.57 -21.91 -0.45
C ARG A 59 8.07 -22.17 -0.44
N PHE A 60 7.72 -23.46 -0.39
CA PHE A 60 6.39 -23.98 -0.15
C PHE A 60 6.37 -24.61 1.25
N GLU A 61 5.35 -24.31 2.04
CA GLU A 61 5.01 -24.94 3.31
C GLU A 61 3.66 -25.62 3.16
N ASP A 62 3.64 -26.95 3.35
CA ASP A 62 2.44 -27.80 3.18
C ASP A 62 1.86 -28.27 4.51
N LYS A 63 2.28 -27.70 5.65
CA LYS A 63 1.66 -27.95 6.95
C LYS A 63 0.22 -27.47 6.95
N THR A 64 -0.72 -28.41 7.14
CA THR A 64 -2.17 -28.13 7.12
C THR A 64 -2.57 -27.02 8.08
N GLY A 65 -3.24 -25.99 7.56
CA GLY A 65 -3.70 -24.81 8.31
C GLY A 65 -2.64 -23.72 8.52
N GLU A 66 -1.41 -23.96 8.06
CA GLU A 66 -0.28 -23.02 8.11
C GLU A 66 0.41 -22.93 6.74
N GLU A 67 -0.30 -23.26 5.65
CA GLU A 67 0.25 -23.30 4.30
C GLU A 67 0.79 -21.93 3.87
N GLN A 68 1.95 -21.92 3.22
CA GLN A 68 2.59 -20.67 2.80
C GLN A 68 3.42 -20.84 1.52
N LEU A 69 3.23 -19.90 0.61
CA LEU A 69 4.21 -19.59 -0.43
C LEU A 69 5.05 -18.39 0.02
N TRP A 70 6.36 -18.57 0.07
CA TRP A 70 7.30 -17.49 0.38
C TRP A 70 8.25 -17.26 -0.78
N ILE A 71 8.30 -16.00 -1.24
CA ILE A 71 9.20 -15.55 -2.30
C ILE A 71 10.06 -14.45 -1.72
N GLN A 72 11.38 -14.63 -1.77
CA GLN A 72 12.36 -13.62 -1.38
C GLN A 72 13.28 -13.29 -2.55
N ALA A 73 13.41 -12.00 -2.83
CA ALA A 73 14.48 -11.47 -3.68
C ALA A 73 15.49 -10.73 -2.80
N GLN A 74 16.78 -11.08 -2.91
CA GLN A 74 17.84 -10.47 -2.10
C GLN A 74 18.04 -8.98 -2.40
N LYS A 75 17.70 -8.54 -3.62
CA LYS A 75 17.98 -7.18 -4.08
C LYS A 75 16.83 -6.58 -4.89
N ASN A 76 16.66 -7.05 -6.13
CA ASN A 76 15.63 -6.56 -7.04
C ASN A 76 14.69 -7.72 -7.40
N MET A 77 13.39 -7.42 -7.52
CA MET A 77 12.39 -8.34 -8.07
C MET A 77 11.68 -7.65 -9.22
N ASP A 78 11.93 -8.11 -10.44
CA ASP A 78 11.28 -7.60 -11.65
C ASP A 78 10.21 -8.59 -12.11
N THR A 79 8.96 -8.15 -12.26
CA THR A 79 7.86 -8.96 -12.79
C THR A 79 7.38 -8.36 -14.11
N HIS A 80 7.48 -9.12 -15.19
CA HIS A 80 7.08 -8.70 -16.52
C HIS A 80 5.96 -9.60 -17.05
N VAL A 81 4.74 -9.06 -17.14
CA VAL A 81 3.59 -9.75 -17.73
C VAL A 81 3.32 -9.13 -19.09
N LYS A 82 3.31 -9.94 -20.16
CA LYS A 82 3.22 -9.46 -21.55
C LYS A 82 1.79 -9.22 -22.04
N ASN A 83 0.80 -9.68 -21.29
CA ASN A 83 -0.61 -9.53 -21.60
C ASN A 83 -1.36 -9.15 -20.32
N ASP A 84 -2.07 -10.09 -19.69
CA ASP A 84 -2.93 -9.81 -18.55
C ASP A 84 -2.33 -10.34 -17.23
N ALA A 85 -2.45 -9.54 -16.17
CA ALA A 85 -2.15 -9.96 -14.80
C ALA A 85 -3.45 -9.90 -13.98
N THR A 86 -3.76 -10.96 -13.25
CA THR A 86 -4.87 -11.00 -12.29
C THR A 86 -4.32 -11.41 -10.94
N HIS A 87 -4.77 -10.72 -9.88
CA HIS A 87 -4.40 -11.02 -8.51
C HIS A 87 -5.67 -11.06 -7.65
N SER A 88 -5.87 -12.15 -6.94
CA SER A 88 -7.04 -12.36 -6.07
C SER A 88 -6.58 -12.83 -4.71
N VAL A 89 -6.97 -12.10 -3.68
CA VAL A 89 -6.65 -12.40 -2.28
C VAL A 89 -7.96 -12.67 -1.55
N GLY A 90 -8.08 -13.87 -0.97
CA GLY A 90 -9.33 -14.30 -0.33
C GLY A 90 -9.66 -13.56 0.96
N GLN A 91 -8.63 -13.05 1.66
CA GLN A 91 -8.75 -12.37 2.95
C GLN A 91 -8.04 -11.02 2.90
N ASN A 92 -6.91 -10.85 3.61
CA ASN A 92 -6.22 -9.58 3.76
C ASN A 92 -5.02 -9.46 2.82
N HIS A 93 -4.80 -8.26 2.26
CA HIS A 93 -3.60 -7.90 1.52
C HIS A 93 -2.93 -6.71 2.21
N SER A 94 -1.66 -6.86 2.58
CA SER A 94 -0.83 -5.79 3.14
C SER A 94 0.29 -5.47 2.15
N HIS A 95 0.50 -4.17 1.90
CA HIS A 95 1.55 -3.68 1.02
C HIS A 95 2.35 -2.59 1.72
N TYR A 96 3.67 -2.72 1.73
CA TYR A 96 4.58 -1.77 2.35
C TYR A 96 5.76 -1.47 1.42
N VAL A 97 6.02 -0.18 1.22
CA VAL A 97 7.16 0.32 0.46
C VAL A 97 7.96 1.24 1.37
N GLY A 98 9.20 0.85 1.68
CA GLY A 98 10.03 1.58 2.65
C GLY A 98 10.62 2.91 2.16
N ALA A 99 10.41 3.26 0.89
CA ALA A 99 10.93 4.48 0.31
C ALA A 99 9.91 5.16 -0.62
N HIS A 100 9.88 4.80 -1.90
CA HIS A 100 9.10 5.50 -2.92
C HIS A 100 8.36 4.52 -3.82
N GLU A 101 7.08 4.82 -4.07
CA GLU A 101 6.21 4.05 -4.97
C GLU A 101 5.75 4.94 -6.13
N THR A 102 5.66 4.37 -7.33
CA THR A 102 5.10 5.05 -8.50
C THR A 102 4.12 4.13 -9.19
N HIS A 103 2.89 4.61 -9.34
CA HIS A 103 1.83 3.90 -10.04
C HIS A 103 1.47 4.66 -11.33
N ARG A 104 1.44 3.96 -12.46
CA ARG A 104 1.14 4.54 -13.79
C ARG A 104 0.17 3.65 -14.53
N VAL A 105 -0.95 4.23 -14.95
CA VAL A 105 -1.96 3.59 -15.80
C VAL A 105 -2.13 4.47 -17.03
N VAL A 106 -2.09 3.86 -18.22
CA VAL A 106 -2.13 4.61 -19.50
C VAL A 106 -3.56 4.97 -19.87
N GLU A 107 -4.49 4.06 -19.64
CA GLU A 107 -5.91 4.26 -19.93
C GLU A 107 -6.67 4.56 -18.63
N ASN A 108 -7.54 3.63 -18.20
CA ASN A 108 -8.47 3.86 -17.10
C ASN A 108 -8.00 3.17 -15.82
N GLN A 109 -8.17 3.84 -14.68
CA GLN A 109 -7.97 3.27 -13.36
C GLN A 109 -9.27 3.38 -12.56
N ASP A 110 -9.89 2.23 -12.29
CA ASP A 110 -11.03 2.12 -11.39
C ASP A 110 -10.59 1.60 -10.02
N VAL A 111 -11.02 2.27 -8.96
CA VAL A 111 -10.74 1.85 -7.57
C VAL A 111 -12.05 1.88 -6.78
N GLY A 112 -12.42 0.75 -6.20
CA GLY A 112 -13.64 0.59 -5.41
C GLY A 112 -13.37 -0.02 -4.04
N VAL A 113 -13.99 0.53 -3.00
CA VAL A 113 -13.95 0.03 -1.63
C VAL A 113 -15.38 -0.08 -1.13
N LYS A 114 -15.83 -1.29 -0.75
CA LYS A 114 -17.19 -1.50 -0.20
C LYS A 114 -17.33 -1.00 1.24
N GLY A 115 -16.24 -1.01 1.99
CA GLY A 115 -16.16 -0.47 3.35
C GLY A 115 -15.61 0.95 3.37
N ASN A 116 -14.89 1.28 4.43
CA ASN A 116 -14.28 2.59 4.59
C ASN A 116 -12.96 2.70 3.82
N SER A 117 -12.73 3.87 3.21
CA SER A 117 -11.43 4.24 2.64
C SER A 117 -10.82 5.38 3.46
N MET A 118 -9.54 5.27 3.81
CA MET A 118 -8.79 6.27 4.56
C MET A 118 -7.48 6.56 3.85
N MET A 119 -7.13 7.84 3.75
CA MET A 119 -5.87 8.28 3.18
C MET A 119 -5.22 9.29 4.13
N LEU A 120 -3.98 9.02 4.52
CA LEU A 120 -3.17 9.88 5.40
C LEU A 120 -1.92 10.30 4.64
N THR A 121 -1.54 11.58 4.77
CA THR A 121 -0.34 12.12 4.13
C THR A 121 0.33 13.07 5.12
N ALA A 122 1.61 12.81 5.43
CA ALA A 122 2.40 13.68 6.32
C ALA A 122 2.84 14.97 5.61
N GLY A 123 3.21 14.84 4.33
CA GLY A 123 3.64 15.94 3.49
C GLY A 123 2.48 16.59 2.72
N THR A 124 2.82 17.18 1.58
CA THR A 124 1.83 17.77 0.68
C THR A 124 1.08 16.70 -0.11
N ARG A 125 -0.24 16.85 -0.23
CA ARG A 125 -1.08 16.05 -1.13
C ARG A 125 -1.59 16.92 -2.29
N THR A 126 -1.35 16.47 -3.51
CA THR A 126 -1.76 17.16 -4.74
C THR A 126 -2.60 16.23 -5.60
N ASN A 127 -3.82 16.67 -5.95
CA ASN A 127 -4.70 15.99 -6.89
C ASN A 127 -5.06 16.97 -8.01
N ASN A 128 -4.58 16.69 -9.22
CA ASN A 128 -4.82 17.52 -10.39
C ASN A 128 -5.49 16.70 -11.48
N ALA A 129 -6.54 17.24 -12.09
CA ALA A 129 -7.16 16.70 -13.29
C ALA A 129 -7.08 17.76 -14.39
N VAL A 130 -6.79 17.33 -15.63
CA VAL A 130 -6.91 18.20 -16.81
C VAL A 130 -8.39 18.42 -17.16
N GLY A 131 -9.20 17.37 -17.01
CA GLY A 131 -10.66 17.43 -17.14
C GLY A 131 -11.35 17.80 -15.84
N ALA A 132 -12.64 17.47 -15.75
CA ALA A 132 -13.44 17.70 -14.55
C ALA A 132 -12.87 16.93 -13.35
N TYR A 133 -12.78 17.60 -12.20
CA TYR A 133 -12.47 16.97 -10.91
C TYR A 133 -13.72 16.96 -10.05
N VAL A 134 -14.33 15.78 -9.90
CA VAL A 134 -15.60 15.61 -9.19
C VAL A 134 -15.35 14.95 -7.84
N ILE A 135 -15.76 15.62 -6.78
CA ILE A 135 -15.85 15.07 -5.43
C ILE A 135 -17.33 15.05 -5.05
N GLY A 136 -17.86 13.88 -4.72
CA GLY A 136 -19.26 13.69 -4.36
C GLY A 136 -19.41 12.81 -3.13
N SER A 137 -20.52 12.99 -2.44
CA SER A 137 -20.93 12.19 -1.28
C SER A 137 -22.46 12.14 -1.23
N GLY A 138 -23.01 11.00 -0.80
CA GLY A 138 -24.45 10.83 -0.63
C GLY A 138 -25.00 11.46 0.65
N GLU A 139 -24.12 11.83 1.60
CA GLU A 139 -24.52 12.37 2.90
C GLU A 139 -23.94 13.77 3.13
N SER A 140 -22.61 13.89 3.11
CA SER A 140 -21.93 15.19 3.26
C SER A 140 -20.53 15.22 2.65
N VAL A 141 -20.11 16.40 2.21
CA VAL A 141 -18.72 16.70 1.83
C VAL A 141 -18.18 17.74 2.80
N ARG A 142 -17.07 17.43 3.48
CA ARG A 142 -16.42 18.32 4.45
C ARG A 142 -14.97 18.60 4.06
N LEU A 143 -14.59 19.87 4.05
CA LEU A 143 -13.21 20.34 3.90
C LEU A 143 -12.78 21.00 5.21
N GLU A 144 -11.83 20.41 5.92
CA GLU A 144 -11.46 20.81 7.28
C GLU A 144 -10.00 21.25 7.35
N CYS A 145 -9.74 22.40 8.01
CA CYS A 145 -8.40 22.92 8.21
C CYS A 145 -8.33 23.80 9.46
N GLY A 146 -7.85 23.24 10.57
CA GLY A 146 -7.68 23.97 11.83
C GLY A 146 -8.99 24.63 12.29
N LYS A 147 -9.04 25.96 12.34
CA LYS A 147 -10.23 26.73 12.71
C LYS A 147 -11.23 26.96 11.56
N SER A 148 -10.99 26.40 10.38
CA SER A 148 -11.83 26.58 9.19
C SER A 148 -12.49 25.28 8.75
N VAL A 149 -13.73 25.37 8.26
CA VAL A 149 -14.45 24.25 7.64
C VAL A 149 -15.43 24.75 6.58
N ILE A 150 -15.55 23.98 5.51
CA ILE A 150 -16.65 24.06 4.53
C ILE A 150 -17.39 22.72 4.57
N GLU A 151 -18.71 22.75 4.69
CA GLU A 151 -19.56 21.56 4.72
C GLU A 151 -20.75 21.70 3.76
N LEU A 152 -20.89 20.73 2.86
CA LEU A 152 -22.05 20.52 2.00
C LEU A 152 -22.85 19.33 2.53
N LYS A 153 -24.16 19.47 2.71
CA LYS A 153 -25.04 18.41 3.21
C LYS A 153 -26.05 17.97 2.15
N ALA A 154 -26.51 16.72 2.26
CA ALA A 154 -27.51 16.13 1.36
C ALA A 154 -28.87 16.86 1.37
N ASP A 155 -29.19 17.58 2.44
CA ASP A 155 -30.40 18.42 2.54
C ASP A 155 -30.27 19.78 1.83
N GLY A 156 -29.13 20.06 1.21
CA GLY A 156 -28.84 21.31 0.50
C GLY A 156 -28.21 22.40 1.36
N ASN A 157 -28.00 22.17 2.66
CA ASN A 157 -27.33 23.15 3.52
C ASN A 157 -25.84 23.27 3.18
N ILE A 158 -25.37 24.52 3.06
CA ILE A 158 -23.96 24.88 2.85
C ILE A 158 -23.51 25.70 4.04
N ASN A 159 -22.53 25.18 4.80
CA ASN A 159 -22.02 25.84 6.00
C ASN A 159 -20.54 26.17 5.84
N ILE A 160 -20.17 27.41 6.19
CA ILE A 160 -18.77 27.87 6.16
C ILE A 160 -18.48 28.54 7.51
N THR A 161 -17.48 28.03 8.22
CA THR A 161 -17.02 28.57 9.51
C THR A 161 -15.52 28.84 9.43
N GLY A 162 -15.08 29.99 9.94
CA GLY A 162 -13.68 30.39 9.98
C GLY A 162 -13.47 31.67 10.79
N THR A 163 -12.22 32.11 10.92
CA THR A 163 -11.88 33.33 11.66
C THR A 163 -12.13 34.60 10.86
N ASN A 164 -11.73 34.60 9.59
CA ASN A 164 -11.90 35.70 8.63
C ASN A 164 -12.25 35.10 7.28
N PHE A 165 -12.96 35.84 6.42
CA PHE A 165 -13.19 35.45 5.03
C PHE A 165 -12.98 36.65 4.10
N ASN A 166 -12.55 36.38 2.87
CA ASN A 166 -12.48 37.36 1.78
C ASN A 166 -13.04 36.68 0.52
N ILE A 167 -14.02 37.31 -0.13
CA ILE A 167 -14.57 36.87 -1.41
C ILE A 167 -14.37 38.03 -2.38
N SER A 168 -13.61 37.80 -3.44
CA SER A 168 -13.29 38.80 -4.45
C SER A 168 -13.54 38.23 -5.85
N VAL A 169 -14.12 39.04 -6.73
CA VAL A 169 -14.38 38.69 -8.14
C VAL A 169 -13.97 39.85 -9.04
N ASP A 170 -13.45 39.54 -10.24
CA ASP A 170 -12.99 40.54 -11.23
C ASP A 170 -14.16 41.26 -11.94
N LYS A 171 -15.32 40.60 -11.99
CA LYS A 171 -16.53 41.10 -12.66
C LYS A 171 -17.69 41.14 -11.67
N THR A 172 -18.84 40.61 -12.06
CA THR A 172 -20.05 40.62 -11.25
C THR A 172 -20.02 39.55 -10.16
N GLY A 173 -20.38 39.92 -8.94
CA GLY A 173 -20.74 39.00 -7.86
C GLY A 173 -22.24 39.09 -7.60
N GLU A 174 -22.91 37.96 -7.46
CA GLU A 174 -24.35 37.89 -7.20
C GLU A 174 -24.63 37.04 -5.96
N ILE A 175 -25.50 37.52 -5.08
CA ILE A 175 -25.99 36.80 -3.91
C ILE A 175 -27.51 36.85 -3.98
N ASN A 176 -28.13 35.75 -4.40
CA ASN A 176 -29.57 35.65 -4.62
C ASN A 176 -30.17 34.61 -3.66
N THR A 177 -31.32 34.91 -3.09
CA THR A 177 -32.12 33.96 -2.32
C THR A 177 -33.55 33.94 -2.85
N GLY A 178 -34.24 32.82 -2.71
CA GLY A 178 -35.67 32.71 -3.03
C GLY A 178 -36.58 33.38 -1.99
N SER A 179 -36.02 33.88 -0.89
CA SER A 179 -36.75 34.56 0.19
C SER A 179 -35.88 35.66 0.82
N GLU A 180 -35.52 35.53 2.08
CA GLU A 180 -34.79 36.54 2.86
C GLU A 180 -33.28 36.35 2.74
N LEU A 181 -32.52 37.44 2.86
CA LEU A 181 -31.07 37.44 3.01
C LEU A 181 -30.72 38.15 4.33
N TYR A 182 -30.22 37.38 5.28
CA TYR A 182 -29.80 37.91 6.58
C TYR A 182 -28.31 38.26 6.57
N LEU A 183 -27.99 39.52 6.85
CA LEU A 183 -26.63 40.00 7.07
C LEU A 183 -26.45 40.38 8.54
N ASN A 184 -25.62 39.60 9.26
CA ASN A 184 -25.38 39.73 10.70
C ASN A 184 -26.68 39.71 11.57
N PRO A 185 -27.51 38.65 11.47
CA PRO A 185 -28.71 38.53 12.31
C PRO A 185 -28.33 38.40 13.80
N SER A 186 -29.22 38.85 14.71
CA SER A 186 -28.95 38.84 16.16
C SER A 186 -28.70 37.45 16.75
N ASN A 187 -29.22 36.40 16.11
CA ASN A 187 -29.04 35.00 16.49
C ASN A 187 -28.06 34.26 15.56
N GLY A 188 -27.21 35.00 14.84
CA GLY A 188 -26.21 34.42 13.95
C GLY A 188 -25.15 33.64 14.71
N GLY A 189 -24.84 32.42 14.25
CA GLY A 189 -23.82 31.56 14.85
C GLY A 189 -23.34 30.49 13.88
N ALA A 190 -22.18 29.91 14.18
CA ALA A 190 -21.62 28.83 13.38
C ALA A 190 -22.49 27.56 13.50
N VAL A 191 -23.03 27.10 12.37
CA VAL A 191 -23.86 25.88 12.31
C VAL A 191 -23.00 24.61 12.24
N THR A 192 -21.76 24.73 11.77
CA THR A 192 -20.81 23.61 11.66
C THR A 192 -19.51 23.92 12.41
N ALA A 193 -18.96 22.90 13.07
CA ALA A 193 -17.75 23.02 13.88
C ALA A 193 -16.50 22.64 13.08
N ALA A 194 -15.49 23.52 13.13
CA ALA A 194 -14.15 23.25 12.63
C ALA A 194 -13.38 22.31 13.60
N PRO A 195 -12.37 21.56 13.13
CA PRO A 195 -11.67 20.60 13.98
C PRO A 195 -10.78 21.21 15.08
N GLY A 196 -10.43 22.50 14.97
CA GLY A 196 -9.65 23.26 15.95
C GLY A 196 -8.13 23.14 15.78
N GLU A 197 -7.39 23.79 16.67
CA GLU A 197 -5.91 23.92 16.59
C GLU A 197 -5.19 22.57 16.61
N GLY A 198 -5.71 21.59 17.36
CA GLY A 198 -5.11 20.24 17.49
C GLY A 198 -5.33 19.30 16.29
N HIS A 199 -5.83 19.78 15.15
CA HIS A 199 -6.17 18.91 14.02
C HIS A 199 -4.93 18.30 13.37
N GLN A 200 -3.86 19.09 13.20
CA GLN A 200 -2.62 18.63 12.60
C GLN A 200 -1.97 17.50 13.42
N GLU A 201 -1.92 17.67 14.74
CA GLU A 201 -1.36 16.68 15.67
C GLU A 201 -2.17 15.39 15.65
N LYS A 202 -3.50 15.47 15.55
CA LYS A 202 -4.38 14.30 15.42
C LYS A 202 -4.11 13.53 14.13
N ILE A 203 -3.90 14.21 13.00
CA ILE A 203 -3.55 13.56 11.73
C ILE A 203 -2.15 12.92 11.83
N GLN A 204 -1.17 13.65 12.37
CA GLN A 204 0.18 13.14 12.55
C GLN A 204 0.23 11.92 13.48
N ALA A 205 -0.56 11.92 14.55
CA ALA A 205 -0.66 10.77 15.45
C ALA A 205 -1.23 9.52 14.75
N LYS A 206 -2.27 9.67 13.93
CA LYS A 206 -2.81 8.57 13.12
C LYS A 206 -1.80 8.04 12.12
N LEU A 207 -1.02 8.92 11.50
CA LEU A 207 0.04 8.55 10.57
C LEU A 207 1.14 7.77 11.31
N ASN A 208 1.62 8.28 12.44
CA ASN A 208 2.63 7.59 13.25
C ASN A 208 2.16 6.20 13.70
N ALA A 209 0.88 6.07 14.09
CA ALA A 209 0.31 4.77 14.43
C ALA A 209 0.36 3.79 13.25
N LEU A 210 -0.04 4.24 12.05
CA LEU A 210 -0.04 3.41 10.83
C LEU A 210 1.37 2.89 10.46
N PHE A 211 2.42 3.66 10.76
CA PHE A 211 3.81 3.27 10.47
C PHE A 211 4.55 2.66 11.68
N SER A 212 3.91 2.57 12.85
CA SER A 212 4.54 2.01 14.05
C SER A 212 4.52 0.48 14.11
N GLU A 213 3.61 -0.16 13.37
CA GLU A 213 3.41 -1.63 13.39
C GLU A 213 4.41 -2.40 12.50
N ASN A 214 5.18 -1.71 11.65
CA ASN A 214 6.12 -2.35 10.71
C ASN A 214 7.58 -2.29 11.21
N LYS A 215 7.84 -2.94 12.35
CA LYS A 215 9.18 -3.40 12.72
C LYS A 215 9.31 -4.89 12.49
#